data_AF-A0A939EGX0-F1
#
_entry.id   AF-A0A939EGX0-F1
#
_cell.length_a   1.000
_cell.length_b   1.000
_cell.length_c   1.000
_cell.angle_alpha   90.00
_cell.angle_beta   90.00
_cell.angle_gamma   90.00
#
_symmetry.space_group_name_H-M   'P 1'
#
loop_
_entity.id
_entity.type
_entity.pdbx_description
1 polymer ?
#
loop_
_entity_poly.entity_id
_entity_poly.type
_entity_poly.pdbx_seq_one_letter_code
_entity_poly.pdbx_strand_id
1 'polypeptide(L)'
;MINSSVGISGSVGRFGNNDKFDVETVQIRLNDLMGGSRTKLVVDGKVGSKTIGTIKDFQINVVRLRHADGRVDPDKQTIRAMNDPNSASTWQRMSIPPEANPSTNVDEAKRDDRMMPQEKLLAKEAAKMGESDAFNEFRRELIDKSIPEMKKFLGSIARAEDARKLIAAWSQLRKWGFSVSEARDVMKTISGMRGRQWGALDVIGSSTSKFGRFLGTLSGKAGAAGHVITMIEVADKFQQGDYLYGATELYKHFMGKAIPWAGMVEGLQSLVEAIAPGSVKNSKIFQVIRACDPIGLGASGVDSMTTLVLGTIHLIQTGEIDTARLNRLVARMKQGPTKVFAEMGEELGDSLYEMSRWRRDDWSYAVKSIPGFIASWF
;
A
#
# COMPACT_ATOMS: atom_id res chain seq x y z
N MET A 1 -20.34 30.96 33.55
CA MET A 1 -20.88 29.59 33.68
C MET A 1 -21.53 29.23 32.37
N ILE A 2 -21.21 28.07 31.79
CA ILE A 2 -21.80 27.64 30.52
C ILE A 2 -23.10 26.91 30.85
N ASN A 3 -24.25 27.58 30.68
CA ASN A 3 -25.55 27.13 31.20
C ASN A 3 -26.42 26.39 30.17
N SER A 4 -25.83 25.95 29.04
CA SER A 4 -26.54 25.25 27.98
C SER A 4 -25.82 23.95 27.59
N SER A 5 -26.59 22.85 27.62
CA SER A 5 -26.19 21.56 27.06
C SER A 5 -26.29 21.62 25.54
N VAL A 6 -25.23 21.21 24.87
CA VAL A 6 -25.12 21.16 23.42
C VAL A 6 -25.45 19.75 22.94
N GLY A 7 -26.38 19.66 21.97
CA GLY A 7 -26.71 18.42 21.26
C GLY A 7 -26.36 18.54 19.79
N ILE A 8 -26.02 17.41 19.17
CA ILE A 8 -25.82 17.28 17.72
C ILE A 8 -26.71 16.16 17.19
N SER A 9 -27.30 16.36 16.01
CA SER A 9 -28.19 15.38 15.37
C SER A 9 -27.43 14.27 14.62
N GLY A 10 -26.26 14.62 14.07
CA GLY A 10 -25.36 13.75 13.34
C GLY A 10 -23.92 13.84 13.87
N SER A 11 -23.06 12.95 13.41
CA SER A 11 -21.65 12.94 13.81
C SER A 11 -20.86 14.07 13.13
N VAL A 12 -19.97 14.71 13.88
CA VAL A 12 -19.16 15.86 13.43
C VAL A 12 -17.68 15.54 13.55
N GLY A 13 -16.88 15.87 12.54
CA GLY A 13 -15.44 15.66 12.52
C GLY A 13 -15.00 14.64 11.47
N ARG A 14 -13.93 13.90 11.77
CA ARG A 14 -13.32 12.97 10.83
C ARG A 14 -14.29 11.85 10.44
N PHE A 15 -14.61 11.75 9.15
CA PHE A 15 -15.58 10.78 8.61
C PHE A 15 -16.99 10.86 9.25
N GLY A 16 -17.35 12.03 9.80
CA GLY A 16 -18.70 12.29 10.30
C GLY A 16 -19.67 12.73 9.19
N ASN A 17 -20.96 12.79 9.53
CA ASN A 17 -22.01 13.34 8.65
C ASN A 17 -21.73 14.81 8.33
N ASN A 18 -21.19 15.56 9.30
CA ASN A 18 -20.77 16.95 9.16
C ASN A 18 -21.89 17.88 8.69
N ASP A 19 -23.10 17.65 9.19
CA ASP A 19 -24.24 18.55 8.97
C ASP A 19 -23.89 19.95 9.46
N LYS A 20 -24.07 20.95 8.59
CA LYS A 20 -23.56 22.31 8.82
C LYS A 20 -23.90 22.87 10.20
N PHE A 21 -25.14 22.68 10.65
CA PHE A 21 -25.62 23.17 11.94
C PHE A 21 -24.93 22.49 13.13
N ASP A 22 -24.71 21.17 13.06
CA ASP A 22 -24.00 20.43 14.10
C ASP A 22 -22.52 20.82 14.13
N VAL A 23 -21.93 21.12 12.97
CA VAL A 23 -20.53 21.59 12.88
C VAL A 23 -20.37 22.97 13.51
N GLU A 24 -21.24 23.93 13.20
CA GLU A 24 -21.23 25.26 13.82
C GLU A 24 -21.38 25.13 15.33
N THR A 25 -22.31 24.28 15.77
CA THR A 25 -22.58 23.98 17.18
C THR A 25 -21.33 23.45 17.90
N VAL A 26 -20.61 22.50 17.30
CA VAL A 26 -19.35 21.97 17.85
C VAL A 26 -18.23 23.01 17.83
N GLN A 27 -18.10 23.80 16.76
CA GLN A 27 -17.09 24.86 16.66
C GLN A 27 -17.29 25.95 17.72
N ILE A 28 -18.53 26.42 17.91
CA ILE A 28 -18.90 27.37 18.97
C ILE A 28 -18.55 26.77 20.32
N ARG A 29 -18.97 25.53 20.59
CA ARG A 29 -18.73 24.92 21.89
C ARG A 29 -17.25 24.73 22.20
N LEU A 30 -16.44 24.32 21.23
CA LEU A 30 -14.99 24.25 21.38
C LEU A 30 -14.40 25.64 21.65
N ASN A 31 -14.89 26.68 20.97
CA ASN A 31 -14.46 28.08 21.18
C ASN A 31 -14.81 28.64 22.56
N ASP A 32 -15.92 28.18 23.15
CA ASP A 32 -16.34 28.57 24.49
C ASP A 32 -15.55 27.85 25.59
N LEU A 33 -15.19 26.59 25.36
CA LEU A 33 -14.43 25.78 26.30
C LEU A 33 -12.94 26.10 26.29
N MET A 34 -12.40 26.60 25.18
CA MET A 34 -10.97 26.89 25.06
C MET A 34 -10.55 28.14 25.83
N GLY A 35 -9.34 28.11 26.39
CA GLY A 35 -8.70 29.27 27.01
C GLY A 35 -7.98 30.15 26.00
N GLY A 36 -7.52 31.33 26.44
CA GLY A 36 -6.84 32.33 25.59
C GLY A 36 -5.52 31.88 24.95
N SER A 37 -4.97 30.71 25.32
CA SER A 37 -3.74 30.17 24.73
C SER A 37 -3.95 29.46 23.39
N ARG A 38 -5.20 29.16 23.01
CA ARG A 38 -5.54 28.47 21.76
C ARG A 38 -6.17 29.45 20.78
N THR A 39 -5.86 29.29 19.51
CA THR A 39 -6.52 30.06 18.45
C THR A 39 -7.94 29.55 18.23
N LYS A 40 -8.91 30.45 18.37
CA LYS A 40 -10.32 30.14 18.11
C LYS A 40 -10.55 29.68 16.67
N LEU A 41 -11.43 28.71 16.50
CA LEU A 41 -11.91 28.26 15.20
C LEU A 41 -12.81 29.34 14.59
N VAL A 42 -12.76 29.44 13.27
CA VAL A 42 -13.80 30.17 12.52
C VAL A 42 -15.06 29.32 12.56
N VAL A 43 -16.18 29.90 13.00
CA VAL A 43 -17.49 29.23 13.01
C VAL A 43 -18.10 29.38 11.62
N ASP A 44 -17.82 28.42 10.74
CA ASP A 44 -18.22 28.42 9.33
C ASP A 44 -19.08 27.21 8.95
N GLY A 45 -19.31 26.29 9.90
CA GLY A 45 -20.05 25.05 9.67
C GLY A 45 -19.32 24.06 8.77
N LYS A 46 -18.01 24.24 8.54
CA LYS A 46 -17.18 23.36 7.72
C LYS A 46 -16.18 22.59 8.56
N VAL A 47 -16.09 21.29 8.32
CA VAL A 47 -15.10 20.44 8.98
C VAL A 47 -13.80 20.42 8.19
N GLY A 48 -12.90 21.33 8.55
CA GLY A 48 -11.53 21.37 8.04
C GLY A 48 -10.51 20.70 8.97
N SER A 49 -9.24 20.68 8.54
CA SER A 49 -8.12 20.14 9.33
C SER A 49 -7.99 20.81 10.71
N LYS A 50 -8.29 22.11 10.81
CA LYS A 50 -8.29 22.86 12.07
C LYS A 50 -9.38 22.36 13.02
N THR A 51 -10.62 22.23 12.57
CA THR A 51 -11.74 21.69 13.37
C THR A 51 -11.42 20.29 13.88
N ILE A 52 -10.93 19.40 13.00
CA ILE A 52 -10.54 18.03 13.39
C ILE A 52 -9.37 18.03 14.40
N GLY A 53 -8.37 18.88 14.18
CA GLY A 53 -7.23 19.04 15.09
C GLY A 53 -7.66 19.49 16.48
N THR A 54 -8.55 20.47 16.57
CA THR A 54 -9.10 20.96 17.84
C THR A 54 -9.96 19.91 18.55
N ILE A 55 -10.76 19.13 17.81
CA ILE A 55 -11.50 17.99 18.40
C ILE A 55 -10.53 16.98 19.00
N LYS A 56 -9.44 16.64 18.29
CA LYS A 56 -8.43 15.72 18.82
C LYS A 56 -7.74 16.25 20.08
N ASP A 57 -7.38 17.53 20.07
CA ASP A 57 -6.77 18.18 21.23
C ASP A 57 -7.70 18.12 22.46
N PHE A 58 -8.99 18.41 22.27
CA PHE A 58 -10.00 18.28 23.32
C PHE A 58 -10.12 16.83 23.83
N GLN A 59 -10.18 15.86 22.92
CA GLN A 59 -10.29 14.44 23.25
C GLN A 59 -9.08 13.91 24.04
N ILE A 60 -7.87 14.36 23.71
CA ILE A 60 -6.65 13.96 24.43
C ILE A 60 -6.63 14.59 25.82
N ASN A 61 -6.86 15.91 25.91
CA ASN A 61 -6.59 16.65 27.13
C ASN A 61 -7.74 16.60 28.14
N VAL A 62 -8.98 16.53 27.66
CA VAL A 62 -10.18 16.58 28.50
C VAL A 62 -10.80 15.20 28.63
N VAL A 63 -11.07 14.53 27.50
CA VAL A 63 -11.69 13.20 27.49
C VAL A 63 -10.70 12.09 27.88
N ARG A 64 -9.39 12.39 27.86
CA ARG A 64 -8.29 11.46 28.17
C ARG A 64 -8.23 10.24 27.25
N LEU A 65 -8.61 10.42 25.98
CA LEU A 65 -8.47 9.35 25.00
C LEU A 65 -7.01 9.15 24.62
N ARG A 66 -6.53 7.90 24.78
CA ARG A 66 -5.18 7.49 24.32
C ARG A 66 -5.02 7.65 22.80
N HIS A 67 -6.10 7.45 22.05
CA HIS A 67 -6.15 7.55 20.59
C HIS A 67 -7.32 8.44 20.16
N ALA A 68 -7.10 9.75 20.11
CA ALA A 68 -8.10 10.69 19.64
C ALA A 68 -8.34 10.55 18.13
N ASP A 69 -9.58 10.26 17.77
CA ASP A 69 -10.03 9.99 16.41
C ASP A 69 -10.38 11.28 15.64
N GLY A 70 -10.68 12.36 16.36
CA GLY A 70 -11.10 13.64 15.78
C GLY A 70 -12.57 13.65 15.37
N ARG A 71 -13.42 12.83 16.00
CA ARG A 71 -14.85 12.70 15.72
C ARG A 71 -15.70 12.86 16.99
N VAL A 72 -16.78 13.61 16.87
CA VAL A 72 -17.80 13.83 17.89
C VAL A 72 -19.07 13.13 17.41
N ASP A 73 -19.48 12.06 18.09
CA ASP A 73 -20.74 11.38 17.82
C ASP A 73 -21.82 11.83 18.80
N PRO A 74 -23.11 11.85 18.39
CA PRO A 74 -24.23 12.02 19.30
C PRO A 74 -24.15 11.04 20.47
N ASP A 75 -24.51 11.50 21.68
CA ASP A 75 -24.60 10.73 22.92
C ASP A 75 -23.32 10.03 23.42
N LYS A 76 -22.16 10.25 22.78
CA LYS A 76 -20.88 9.66 23.18
C LYS A 76 -20.06 10.53 24.14
N GLN A 77 -18.95 9.96 24.61
CA GLN A 77 -18.03 10.57 25.58
C GLN A 77 -17.57 12.00 25.21
N THR A 78 -17.29 12.28 23.93
CA THR A 78 -16.78 13.59 23.51
C THR A 78 -17.83 14.69 23.70
N ILE A 79 -19.08 14.45 23.27
CA ILE A 79 -20.17 15.44 23.43
C ILE A 79 -20.61 15.56 24.89
N ARG A 80 -20.58 14.46 25.67
CA ARG A 80 -20.81 14.50 27.12
C ARG A 80 -19.76 15.35 27.84
N ALA A 81 -18.49 15.19 27.49
CA ALA A 81 -17.41 16.00 28.04
C ALA A 81 -17.55 17.47 27.62
N MET A 82 -17.97 17.77 26.38
CA MET A 82 -18.25 19.16 25.99
C MET A 82 -19.33 19.80 26.86
N ASN A 83 -20.30 19.02 27.32
CA ASN A 83 -21.39 19.48 28.20
C ASN A 83 -21.03 19.54 29.68
N ASP A 84 -19.91 18.95 30.10
CA ASP A 84 -19.44 19.02 31.49
C ASP A 84 -18.89 20.43 31.82
N PRO A 85 -19.44 21.12 32.85
CA PRO A 85 -18.94 22.42 33.29
C PRO A 85 -17.45 22.43 33.66
N ASN A 86 -16.89 21.30 34.09
CA ASN A 86 -15.49 21.19 34.49
C ASN A 86 -14.52 21.10 33.30
N SER A 87 -15.02 20.78 32.11
CA SER A 87 -14.19 20.61 30.91
C SER A 87 -13.46 21.88 30.51
N ALA A 88 -14.09 23.05 30.64
CA ALA A 88 -13.44 24.34 30.39
C ALA A 88 -12.22 24.50 31.31
N SER A 89 -12.41 24.32 32.62
CA SER A 89 -11.32 24.47 33.59
C SER A 89 -10.19 23.45 33.36
N THR A 90 -10.52 22.23 32.98
CA THR A 90 -9.54 21.17 32.69
C THR A 90 -8.74 21.52 31.43
N TRP A 91 -9.42 21.91 30.36
CA TRP A 91 -8.77 22.23 29.09
C TRP A 91 -7.92 23.50 29.16
N GLN A 92 -8.38 24.48 29.95
CA GLN A 92 -7.67 25.73 30.23
C GLN A 92 -6.48 25.52 31.18
N ARG A 93 -6.57 24.66 32.19
CA ARG A 93 -5.42 24.34 33.06
C ARG A 93 -4.33 23.60 32.31
N MET A 94 -4.69 22.77 31.34
CA MET A 94 -3.73 22.11 30.44
C MET A 94 -3.08 23.10 29.44
N SER A 95 -3.52 24.36 29.41
CA SER A 95 -2.88 25.48 28.69
C SER A 95 -1.83 26.23 29.51
N ILE A 96 -1.86 26.08 30.84
CA ILE A 96 -0.84 26.64 31.72
C ILE A 96 0.12 25.47 31.98
N PRO A 97 1.38 25.56 31.54
CA PRO A 97 2.36 24.53 31.87
C PRO A 97 2.35 24.35 33.39
N PRO A 98 2.29 23.11 33.93
CA PRO A 98 2.67 22.90 35.32
C PRO A 98 4.06 23.51 35.51
N GLU A 99 4.27 24.24 36.61
CA GLU A 99 5.57 24.77 37.00
C GLU A 99 6.67 23.77 36.68
N ALA A 100 7.71 24.28 36.04
CA ALA A 100 8.81 23.52 35.50
C ALA A 100 9.34 22.51 36.52
N ASN A 101 9.03 21.23 36.29
CA ASN A 101 10.05 20.23 36.56
C ASN A 101 11.14 20.50 35.51
N PRO A 102 12.38 20.84 35.90
CA PRO A 102 13.38 21.42 35.00
C PRO A 102 14.01 20.38 34.05
N SER A 103 13.20 19.61 33.32
CA SER A 103 13.68 18.48 32.50
C SER A 103 13.38 18.53 31.01
N THR A 104 12.62 19.48 30.46
CA THR A 104 12.27 19.42 29.01
C THR A 104 13.01 20.38 28.08
N ASN A 105 13.61 21.48 28.56
CA ASN A 105 14.48 22.32 27.71
C ASN A 105 15.96 21.88 27.71
N VAL A 106 16.34 20.93 28.56
CA VAL A 106 17.67 20.32 28.55
C VAL A 106 17.72 19.13 27.56
N ASP A 107 16.58 18.64 27.09
CA ASP A 107 16.48 17.37 26.36
C ASP A 107 16.47 17.47 24.83
N GLU A 108 16.17 18.61 24.20
CA GLU A 108 16.31 18.73 22.74
C GLU A 108 17.79 18.80 22.31
N ALA A 109 18.62 19.54 23.05
CA ALA A 109 20.07 19.54 22.85
C ALA A 109 20.71 18.18 23.21
N LYS A 110 20.19 17.47 24.24
CA LYS A 110 20.64 16.11 24.59
C LYS A 110 20.01 14.98 23.74
N ARG A 111 18.99 15.27 22.93
CA ARG A 111 18.38 14.30 21.99
C ARG A 111 19.21 14.15 20.72
N ASP A 112 19.92 15.20 20.33
CA ASP A 112 20.87 15.17 19.22
C ASP A 112 22.13 14.36 19.56
N ASP A 113 22.54 14.36 20.83
CA ASP A 113 23.65 13.53 21.31
C ASP A 113 23.35 12.02 21.36
N ARG A 114 22.06 11.64 21.46
CA ARG A 114 21.63 10.24 21.50
C ARG A 114 21.32 9.63 20.12
N MET A 115 21.36 10.43 19.06
CA MET A 115 21.11 9.92 17.70
C MET A 115 22.28 9.09 17.20
N MET A 116 21.95 7.93 16.63
CA MET A 116 22.93 7.11 15.91
C MET A 116 23.49 7.91 14.71
N PRO A 117 24.72 7.66 14.25
CA PRO A 117 25.31 8.38 13.11
C PRO A 117 24.41 8.39 11.86
N GLN A 118 23.69 7.30 11.61
CA GLN A 118 22.74 7.17 10.49
C GLN A 118 21.48 8.03 10.68
N GLU A 119 21.02 8.21 11.92
CA GLU A 119 19.88 9.07 12.25
C GLU A 119 20.24 10.54 12.05
N LYS A 120 21.47 10.94 12.41
CA LYS A 120 21.99 12.29 12.13
C LYS A 120 22.06 12.56 10.62
N LEU A 121 22.49 11.56 9.85
CA LEU A 121 22.51 11.66 8.39
C LEU A 121 21.10 11.83 7.82
N LEU A 122 20.13 11.05 8.30
CA LEU A 122 18.72 11.19 7.93
C LEU A 122 18.17 12.56 8.30
N ALA A 123 18.40 13.04 9.52
CA ALA A 123 17.96 14.36 9.96
C ALA A 123 18.51 15.47 9.06
N LYS A 124 19.80 15.39 8.71
CA LYS A 124 20.47 16.35 7.82
C LYS A 124 19.86 16.36 6.42
N GLU A 125 19.63 15.20 5.82
CA GLU A 125 19.05 15.13 4.47
C GLU A 125 17.56 15.50 4.48
N ALA A 126 16.81 15.17 5.53
CA ALA A 126 15.42 15.60 5.70
C ALA A 126 15.30 17.13 5.74
N ALA A 127 16.18 17.79 6.49
CA ALA A 127 16.24 19.24 6.57
C ALA A 127 16.51 19.88 5.20
N LYS A 128 17.44 19.31 4.42
CA LYS A 128 17.71 19.77 3.04
C LYS A 128 16.52 19.62 2.10
N MET A 129 15.71 18.58 2.30
CA MET A 129 14.51 18.32 1.50
C MET A 129 13.29 19.13 1.96
N GLY A 130 13.38 19.85 3.09
CA GLY A 130 12.22 20.49 3.72
C GLY A 130 11.23 19.49 4.34
N GLU A 131 11.67 18.27 4.63
CA GLU A 131 10.85 17.15 5.12
C GLU A 131 11.18 16.83 6.60
N SER A 132 11.63 17.83 7.37
CA SER A 132 12.00 17.68 8.79
C SER A 132 10.84 17.12 9.65
N ASP A 133 9.61 17.56 9.38
CA ASP A 133 8.42 17.09 10.10
C ASP A 133 8.12 15.62 9.78
N ALA A 134 8.25 15.23 8.51
CA ALA A 134 8.08 13.85 8.07
C ALA A 134 9.15 12.94 8.71
N PHE A 135 10.40 13.42 8.81
CA PHE A 135 11.46 12.71 9.51
C PHE A 135 11.21 12.57 11.02
N ASN A 136 10.73 13.62 11.69
CA ASN A 136 10.41 13.56 13.12
C ASN A 136 9.27 12.55 13.39
N GLU A 137 8.26 12.51 12.52
CA GLU A 137 7.18 11.50 12.57
C GLU A 137 7.73 10.09 12.33
N PHE A 138 8.53 9.90 11.27
CA PHE A 138 9.21 8.65 10.96
C PHE A 138 10.02 8.13 12.15
N ARG A 139 10.90 8.97 12.71
CA ARG A 139 11.78 8.62 13.83
C ARG A 139 10.97 8.17 15.04
N ARG A 140 9.95 8.93 15.44
CA ARG A 140 9.11 8.59 16.60
C ARG A 140 8.43 7.23 16.45
N GLU A 141 8.06 6.88 15.22
CA GLU A 141 7.18 5.74 14.97
C GLU A 141 7.92 4.46 14.60
N LEU A 142 9.09 4.59 13.98
CA LEU A 142 9.89 3.46 13.50
C LEU A 142 11.15 3.24 14.33
N ILE A 143 11.80 4.31 14.79
CA ILE A 143 13.06 4.25 15.55
C ILE A 143 12.77 4.12 17.04
N ASP A 144 11.99 5.04 17.60
CA ASP A 144 11.78 5.12 19.06
C ASP A 144 10.90 3.95 19.54
N LYS A 145 9.88 3.57 18.78
CA LYS A 145 9.07 2.35 19.02
C LYS A 145 9.82 1.04 18.75
N SER A 146 11.11 1.14 18.40
CA SER A 146 12.10 0.06 18.45
C SER A 146 11.73 -1.20 17.66
N ILE A 147 11.40 -1.04 16.38
CA ILE A 147 11.27 -2.20 15.49
C ILE A 147 12.69 -2.74 15.19
N PRO A 148 13.04 -3.97 15.64
CA PRO A 148 14.41 -4.47 15.52
C PRO A 148 14.91 -4.54 14.07
N GLU A 149 14.05 -4.95 13.14
CA GLU A 149 14.35 -5.01 11.72
C GLU A 149 14.66 -3.64 11.14
N MET A 150 13.92 -2.62 11.57
CA MET A 150 14.13 -1.24 11.14
C MET A 150 15.45 -0.68 11.67
N LYS A 151 15.83 -0.98 12.92
CA LYS A 151 17.15 -0.58 13.45
C LYS A 151 18.29 -1.21 12.65
N LYS A 152 18.17 -2.50 12.31
CA LYS A 152 19.15 -3.19 11.46
C LYS A 152 19.22 -2.58 10.06
N PHE A 153 18.07 -2.29 9.47
CA PHE A 153 17.98 -1.65 8.16
C PHE A 153 18.55 -0.24 8.14
N LEU A 154 18.25 0.58 9.15
CA LEU A 154 18.85 1.91 9.32
C LEU A 154 20.37 1.83 9.47
N GLY A 155 20.88 0.81 10.15
CA GLY A 155 22.32 0.54 10.23
C GLY A 155 22.98 0.28 8.87
N SER A 156 22.22 -0.08 7.83
CA SER A 156 22.73 -0.26 6.46
C SER A 156 22.84 1.05 5.67
N ILE A 157 22.31 2.16 6.19
CA ILE A 157 22.40 3.47 5.55
C ILE A 157 23.84 3.97 5.68
N ALA A 158 24.55 3.94 4.55
CA ALA A 158 25.91 4.45 4.44
C ALA A 158 25.97 5.74 3.60
N ARG A 159 24.97 6.00 2.75
CA ARG A 159 24.99 7.10 1.77
C ARG A 159 23.85 8.08 2.01
N ALA A 160 24.09 9.34 1.64
CA ALA A 160 23.07 10.38 1.67
C ALA A 160 21.88 10.07 0.74
N GLU A 161 22.14 9.39 -0.38
CA GLU A 161 21.11 8.97 -1.33
C GLU A 161 20.11 7.99 -0.69
N ASP A 162 20.60 7.01 0.06
CA ASP A 162 19.78 6.02 0.77
C ASP A 162 18.87 6.72 1.79
N ALA A 163 19.43 7.67 2.55
CA ALA A 163 18.67 8.50 3.49
C ALA A 163 17.55 9.27 2.79
N ARG A 164 17.82 9.90 1.63
CA ARG A 164 16.81 10.61 0.84
C ARG A 164 15.69 9.69 0.36
N LYS A 165 16.04 8.51 -0.16
CA LYS A 165 15.05 7.51 -0.62
C LYS A 165 14.10 7.09 0.51
N LEU A 166 14.64 6.89 1.71
CA LEU A 166 13.84 6.54 2.88
C LEU A 166 12.84 7.64 3.27
N ILE A 167 13.33 8.88 3.35
CA ILE A 167 12.51 10.04 3.74
C ILE A 167 11.46 10.34 2.66
N ALA A 168 11.86 10.28 1.39
CA ALA A 168 10.96 10.46 0.25
C ALA A 168 9.84 9.40 0.26
N ALA A 169 10.18 8.12 0.46
CA ALA A 169 9.20 7.05 0.53
C ALA A 169 8.20 7.26 1.69
N TRP A 170 8.69 7.60 2.88
CA TRP A 170 7.83 7.90 4.03
C TRP A 170 6.90 9.07 3.74
N SER A 171 7.45 10.22 3.32
CA SER A 171 6.66 11.42 2.99
C SER A 171 5.62 11.12 1.91
N GLN A 172 5.99 10.35 0.88
CA GLN A 172 5.09 10.01 -0.21
C GLN A 172 3.94 9.11 0.21
N LEU A 173 4.17 8.12 1.09
CA LEU A 173 3.09 7.32 1.69
C LEU A 173 2.10 8.22 2.45
N ARG A 174 2.60 9.20 3.19
CA ARG A 174 1.75 10.16 3.91
C ARG A 174 0.95 11.05 2.95
N LYS A 175 1.56 11.50 1.85
CA LYS A 175 0.89 12.26 0.77
C LYS A 175 -0.20 11.45 0.07
N TRP A 176 -0.05 10.13 -0.03
CA TRP A 176 -1.11 9.22 -0.49
C TRP A 176 -2.17 8.90 0.57
N GLY A 177 -2.17 9.58 1.72
CA GLY A 177 -3.19 9.45 2.74
C GLY A 177 -3.07 8.21 3.63
N PHE A 178 -1.97 7.45 3.55
CA PHE A 178 -1.72 6.33 4.45
C PHE A 178 -1.61 6.86 5.87
N SER A 179 -2.28 6.20 6.83
CA SER A 179 -2.09 6.48 8.24
C SER A 179 -0.66 6.16 8.69
N VAL A 180 -0.28 6.68 9.86
CA VAL A 180 1.06 6.45 10.42
C VAL A 180 1.34 4.97 10.67
N SER A 181 0.34 4.20 11.10
CA SER A 181 0.45 2.74 11.27
C SER A 181 0.61 2.03 9.92
N GLU A 182 -0.19 2.41 8.93
CA GLU A 182 -0.12 1.82 7.59
C GLU A 182 1.22 2.09 6.89
N ALA A 183 1.72 3.33 6.97
CA ALA A 183 3.03 3.68 6.44
C ALA A 183 4.15 2.91 7.17
N ARG A 184 4.03 2.73 8.49
CA ARG A 184 4.96 1.93 9.28
C ARG A 184 5.00 0.48 8.85
N ASP A 185 3.85 -0.13 8.61
CA ASP A 185 3.76 -1.53 8.18
C ASP A 185 4.41 -1.73 6.80
N VAL A 186 4.15 -0.81 5.86
CA VAL A 186 4.82 -0.79 4.55
C VAL A 186 6.34 -0.70 4.72
N MET A 187 6.84 0.26 5.53
CA MET A 187 8.28 0.41 5.75
C MET A 187 8.89 -0.81 6.44
N LYS A 188 8.16 -1.46 7.35
CA LYS A 188 8.60 -2.70 8.00
C LYS A 188 8.80 -3.81 6.96
N THR A 189 7.82 -4.02 6.08
CA THR A 189 7.94 -5.01 4.98
C THR A 189 9.14 -4.70 4.09
N ILE A 190 9.33 -3.44 3.69
CA ILE A 190 10.50 -3.04 2.89
C ILE A 190 11.78 -3.37 3.64
N SER A 191 11.91 -3.00 4.93
CA SER A 191 13.12 -3.25 5.72
C SER A 191 13.50 -4.73 5.82
N GLY A 192 12.54 -5.65 5.68
CA GLY A 192 12.77 -7.09 5.66
C GLY A 192 13.39 -7.63 4.36
N MET A 193 13.31 -6.89 3.25
CA MET A 193 13.85 -7.32 1.95
C MET A 193 15.38 -7.41 2.00
N ARG A 194 16.01 -8.46 1.45
CA ARG A 194 17.48 -8.60 1.55
C ARG A 194 18.21 -7.90 0.42
N GLY A 195 18.81 -6.73 0.66
CA GLY A 195 19.77 -6.09 -0.26
C GLY A 195 19.17 -5.39 -1.48
N ARG A 196 17.83 -5.32 -1.57
CA ARG A 196 17.09 -4.69 -2.68
C ARG A 196 16.03 -3.67 -2.22
N GLN A 197 16.10 -3.29 -0.95
CA GLN A 197 15.17 -2.39 -0.26
C GLN A 197 15.13 -1.00 -0.92
N TRP A 198 16.28 -0.53 -1.41
CA TRP A 198 16.44 0.80 -1.99
C TRP A 198 15.69 0.97 -3.31
N GLY A 199 15.56 -0.08 -4.13
CA GLY A 199 14.77 -0.03 -5.37
C GLY A 199 13.27 0.11 -5.10
N ALA A 200 12.75 -0.61 -4.09
CA ALA A 200 11.37 -0.46 -3.65
C ALA A 200 11.09 0.95 -3.09
N LEU A 201 12.02 1.49 -2.29
CA LEU A 201 11.90 2.86 -1.77
C LEU A 201 11.91 3.92 -2.86
N ASP A 202 12.70 3.73 -3.92
CA ASP A 202 12.79 4.69 -5.04
C ASP A 202 11.45 4.81 -5.79
N VAL A 203 10.81 3.67 -6.04
CA VAL A 203 9.49 3.61 -6.68
C VAL A 203 8.41 4.22 -5.80
N ILE A 204 8.45 3.94 -4.48
CA ILE A 204 7.50 4.48 -3.52
C ILE A 204 7.69 5.99 -3.31
N GLY A 205 8.94 6.46 -3.28
CA GLY A 205 9.26 7.88 -3.15
C GLY A 205 8.92 8.71 -4.38
N SER A 206 8.69 8.05 -5.53
CA SER A 206 8.34 8.71 -6.79
C SER A 206 6.82 8.72 -7.03
N SER A 207 6.21 9.91 -6.92
CA SER A 207 4.80 10.12 -7.22
C SER A 207 4.43 9.91 -8.69
N THR A 208 5.41 9.99 -9.60
CA THR A 208 5.21 9.86 -11.06
C THR A 208 5.35 8.43 -11.55
N SER A 209 5.84 7.51 -10.71
CA SER A 209 5.98 6.10 -11.07
C SER A 209 4.61 5.46 -11.38
N LYS A 210 4.58 4.42 -12.21
CA LYS A 210 3.33 3.66 -12.49
C LYS A 210 2.75 3.08 -11.20
N PHE A 211 3.63 2.59 -10.32
CA PHE A 211 3.25 2.14 -8.99
C PHE A 211 2.65 3.27 -8.15
N GLY A 212 3.27 4.44 -8.11
CA GLY A 212 2.76 5.60 -7.38
C GLY A 212 1.39 6.09 -7.90
N ARG A 213 1.19 6.08 -9.22
CA ARG A 213 -0.12 6.34 -9.82
C ARG A 213 -1.17 5.30 -9.41
N PHE A 214 -0.82 4.01 -9.45
CA PHE A 214 -1.70 2.93 -9.00
C PHE A 214 -2.06 3.09 -7.52
N LEU A 215 -1.08 3.36 -6.64
CA LEU A 215 -1.35 3.61 -5.22
C LEU A 215 -2.19 4.85 -4.98
N GLY A 216 -2.03 5.90 -5.79
CA GLY A 216 -2.93 7.05 -5.79
C GLY A 216 -4.40 6.65 -6.02
N THR A 217 -4.67 5.67 -6.89
CA THR A 217 -6.04 5.14 -7.11
C THR A 217 -6.59 4.30 -5.95
N LEU A 218 -5.70 3.81 -5.09
CA LEU A 218 -6.05 3.07 -3.87
C LEU A 218 -6.15 3.98 -2.64
N SER A 219 -5.61 5.21 -2.71
CA SER A 219 -5.66 6.16 -1.60
C SER A 219 -7.11 6.41 -1.14
N GLY A 220 -7.34 6.31 0.18
CA GLY A 220 -8.67 6.47 0.76
C GLY A 220 -9.55 5.22 0.79
N LYS A 221 -9.12 4.09 0.20
CA LYS A 221 -9.79 2.79 0.36
C LYS A 221 -9.23 2.04 1.56
N ALA A 222 -10.10 1.40 2.34
CA ALA A 222 -9.68 0.53 3.42
C ALA A 222 -8.79 -0.60 2.88
N GLY A 223 -7.61 -0.80 3.48
CA GLY A 223 -6.69 -1.87 3.09
C GLY A 223 -5.62 -1.49 2.06
N ALA A 224 -5.45 -0.19 1.73
CA ALA A 224 -4.39 0.29 0.84
C ALA A 224 -2.99 -0.23 1.23
N ALA A 225 -2.66 -0.25 2.52
CA ALA A 225 -1.40 -0.84 3.02
C ALA A 225 -1.26 -2.33 2.72
N GLY A 226 -2.34 -3.09 2.85
CA GLY A 226 -2.34 -4.52 2.51
C GLY A 226 -2.05 -4.75 1.03
N HIS A 227 -2.48 -3.86 0.13
CA HIS A 227 -2.14 -3.95 -1.29
C HIS A 227 -0.67 -3.68 -1.56
N VAL A 228 -0.12 -2.63 -0.95
CA VAL A 228 1.30 -2.28 -1.08
C VAL A 228 2.17 -3.42 -0.57
N ILE A 229 1.86 -3.96 0.61
CA ILE A 229 2.61 -5.05 1.24
C ILE A 229 2.60 -6.27 0.32
N THR A 230 1.43 -6.72 -0.16
CA THR A 230 1.35 -7.87 -1.07
C THR A 230 2.13 -7.62 -2.35
N MET A 231 2.09 -6.42 -2.93
CA MET A 231 2.88 -6.14 -4.14
C MET A 231 4.39 -6.18 -3.89
N ILE A 232 4.85 -5.71 -2.73
CA ILE A 232 6.26 -5.80 -2.32
C ILE A 232 6.67 -7.26 -2.14
N GLU A 233 5.83 -8.08 -1.49
CA GLU A 233 6.08 -9.51 -1.31
C GLU A 233 6.12 -10.26 -2.64
N VAL A 234 5.18 -10.00 -3.54
CA VAL A 234 5.17 -10.58 -4.89
C VAL A 234 6.41 -10.16 -5.67
N ALA A 235 6.82 -8.90 -5.57
CA ALA A 235 8.01 -8.41 -6.26
C ALA A 235 9.30 -9.07 -5.73
N ASP A 236 9.41 -9.24 -4.42
CA ASP A 236 10.51 -9.98 -3.79
C ASP A 236 10.56 -11.45 -4.27
N LYS A 237 9.38 -12.09 -4.44
CA LYS A 237 9.27 -13.47 -4.93
C LYS A 237 9.62 -13.64 -6.40
N PHE A 238 9.16 -12.74 -7.27
CA PHE A 238 9.53 -12.74 -8.69
C PHE A 238 11.04 -12.61 -8.87
N GLN A 239 11.64 -11.77 -8.05
CA GLN A 239 13.08 -11.63 -8.06
C GLN A 239 13.82 -12.88 -7.56
N GLN A 240 13.26 -13.62 -6.61
CA GLN A 240 13.79 -14.92 -6.18
C GLN A 240 13.62 -16.02 -7.26
N GLY A 241 12.97 -15.71 -8.39
CA GLY A 241 12.63 -16.67 -9.44
C GLY A 241 11.38 -17.48 -9.12
N ASP A 242 10.69 -17.19 -8.01
CA ASP A 242 9.47 -17.88 -7.59
C ASP A 242 8.23 -17.19 -8.18
N TYR A 243 8.13 -17.27 -9.51
CA TYR A 243 7.06 -16.64 -10.28
C TYR A 243 5.70 -17.29 -9.99
N LEU A 244 5.67 -18.60 -9.71
CA LEU A 244 4.45 -19.33 -9.43
C LEU A 244 3.79 -18.86 -8.14
N TYR A 245 4.57 -18.76 -7.05
CA TYR A 245 4.07 -18.25 -5.79
C TYR A 245 3.61 -16.79 -5.94
N GLY A 246 4.45 -15.93 -6.53
CA GLY A 246 4.13 -14.52 -6.69
C GLY A 246 2.86 -14.28 -7.52
N ALA A 247 2.68 -15.03 -8.62
CA ALA A 247 1.49 -14.91 -9.46
C ALA A 247 0.24 -15.44 -8.73
N THR A 248 0.38 -16.51 -7.96
CA THR A 248 -0.71 -17.09 -7.17
C THR A 248 -1.19 -16.13 -6.07
N GLU A 249 -0.27 -15.55 -5.30
CA GLU A 249 -0.63 -14.58 -4.25
C GLU A 249 -1.19 -13.28 -4.82
N LEU A 250 -0.63 -12.81 -5.95
CA LEU A 250 -1.19 -11.69 -6.69
C LEU A 250 -2.64 -11.96 -7.11
N TYR A 251 -2.90 -13.13 -7.69
CA TYR A 251 -4.24 -13.50 -8.12
C TYR A 251 -5.21 -13.58 -6.94
N LYS A 252 -4.86 -14.34 -5.89
CA LYS A 252 -5.70 -14.50 -4.69
C LYS A 252 -6.09 -13.16 -4.06
N HIS A 253 -5.12 -12.25 -3.92
CA HIS A 253 -5.35 -11.00 -3.19
C HIS A 253 -6.24 -10.02 -3.95
N PHE A 254 -6.10 -9.93 -5.27
CA PHE A 254 -6.73 -8.87 -6.06
C PHE A 254 -8.02 -9.31 -6.76
N MET A 255 -8.19 -10.60 -7.05
CA MET A 255 -9.41 -11.13 -7.66
C MET A 255 -10.66 -10.92 -6.81
N GLY A 256 -10.54 -10.99 -5.50
CA GLY A 256 -11.67 -10.80 -4.58
C GLY A 256 -12.06 -9.34 -4.32
N LYS A 257 -11.32 -8.35 -4.85
CA LYS A 257 -11.37 -6.96 -4.34
C LYS A 257 -11.76 -5.90 -5.37
N ALA A 258 -12.22 -6.30 -6.57
CA ALA A 258 -12.65 -5.40 -7.65
C ALA A 258 -11.60 -4.31 -7.98
N ILE A 259 -10.33 -4.67 -7.93
CA ILE A 259 -9.22 -3.75 -8.21
C ILE A 259 -8.96 -3.77 -9.72
N PRO A 260 -8.74 -2.61 -10.36
CA PRO A 260 -8.41 -2.56 -11.79
C PRO A 260 -7.14 -3.37 -12.08
N TRP A 261 -7.32 -4.52 -12.74
CA TRP A 261 -6.24 -5.49 -12.99
C TRP A 261 -5.09 -4.85 -13.77
N ALA A 262 -5.39 -4.14 -14.85
CA ALA A 262 -4.38 -3.48 -15.68
C ALA A 262 -3.47 -2.53 -14.87
N GLY A 263 -4.07 -1.64 -14.06
CA GLY A 263 -3.32 -0.70 -13.23
C GLY A 263 -2.46 -1.39 -12.17
N MET A 264 -2.98 -2.48 -11.59
CA MET A 264 -2.23 -3.29 -10.63
C MET A 264 -1.03 -3.98 -11.29
N VAL A 265 -1.22 -4.63 -12.44
CA VAL A 265 -0.14 -5.32 -13.16
C VAL A 265 0.93 -4.33 -13.60
N GLU A 266 0.55 -3.15 -14.10
CA GLU A 266 1.49 -2.09 -14.47
C GLU A 266 2.26 -1.55 -13.25
N GLY A 267 1.58 -1.35 -12.12
CA GLY A 267 2.21 -0.94 -10.87
C GLY A 267 3.21 -1.99 -10.39
N LEU A 268 2.83 -3.27 -10.40
CA LEU A 268 3.69 -4.37 -9.97
C LEU A 268 4.90 -4.53 -10.87
N GLN A 269 4.70 -4.42 -12.19
CA GLN A 269 5.79 -4.46 -13.15
C GLN A 269 6.81 -3.35 -12.87
N SER A 270 6.35 -2.12 -12.66
CA SER A 270 7.23 -1.00 -12.34
C SER A 270 7.99 -1.22 -11.04
N LEU A 271 7.37 -1.85 -10.04
CA LEU A 271 8.01 -2.20 -8.78
C LEU A 271 9.09 -3.27 -8.97
N VAL A 272 8.78 -4.34 -9.72
CA VAL A 272 9.70 -5.43 -10.02
C VAL A 272 10.89 -4.96 -10.86
N GLU A 273 10.67 -4.10 -11.85
CA GLU A 273 11.73 -3.51 -12.68
C GLU A 273 12.70 -2.65 -11.86
N ALA A 274 12.22 -1.94 -10.85
CA ALA A 274 13.10 -1.16 -9.98
C ALA A 274 13.88 -2.01 -8.96
N ILE A 275 13.27 -3.08 -8.46
CA ILE A 275 13.92 -4.03 -7.55
C ILE A 275 14.94 -4.90 -8.27
N ALA A 276 14.69 -5.22 -9.54
CA ALA A 276 15.51 -6.11 -10.37
C ALA A 276 15.58 -5.60 -11.84
N PRO A 277 16.34 -4.53 -12.10
CA PRO A 277 16.45 -3.97 -13.44
C PRO A 277 17.10 -4.96 -14.41
N GLY A 278 16.62 -5.00 -15.66
CA GLY A 278 17.23 -5.76 -16.75
C GLY A 278 16.86 -7.25 -16.83
N SER A 279 15.96 -7.77 -15.98
CA SER A 279 15.48 -9.15 -16.10
C SER A 279 14.53 -9.33 -17.28
N VAL A 280 15.03 -9.95 -18.36
CA VAL A 280 14.21 -10.35 -19.52
C VAL A 280 13.11 -11.34 -19.12
N LYS A 281 13.38 -12.20 -18.11
CA LYS A 281 12.41 -13.16 -17.56
C LYS A 281 11.18 -12.43 -16.96
N ASN A 282 11.37 -11.25 -16.37
CA ASN A 282 10.28 -10.45 -15.80
C ASN A 282 9.32 -9.92 -16.89
N SER A 283 9.82 -9.53 -18.06
CA SER A 283 8.96 -9.02 -19.13
C SER A 283 7.97 -10.07 -19.66
N LYS A 284 8.45 -11.31 -19.88
CA LYS A 284 7.61 -12.41 -20.36
C LYS A 284 6.55 -12.82 -19.32
N ILE A 285 6.90 -12.90 -18.04
CA ILE A 285 5.90 -13.25 -17.01
C ILE A 285 4.82 -12.17 -16.89
N PHE A 286 5.16 -10.89 -17.01
CA PHE A 286 4.14 -9.82 -17.03
C PHE A 286 3.26 -9.84 -18.28
N GLN A 287 3.76 -10.31 -19.43
CA GLN A 287 2.89 -10.56 -20.59
C GLN A 287 1.86 -11.65 -20.28
N VAL A 288 2.29 -12.75 -19.65
CA VAL A 288 1.38 -13.82 -19.21
C VAL A 288 0.38 -13.30 -18.17
N ILE A 289 0.82 -12.55 -17.15
CA ILE A 289 -0.07 -11.99 -16.13
C ILE A 289 -1.07 -10.99 -16.72
N ARG A 290 -0.67 -10.16 -17.70
CA ARG A 290 -1.61 -9.28 -18.41
C ARG A 290 -2.61 -10.07 -19.25
N ALA A 291 -2.18 -11.13 -19.92
CA ALA A 291 -3.08 -12.05 -20.62
C ALA A 291 -4.03 -12.78 -19.67
N CYS A 292 -3.64 -12.93 -18.40
CA CYS A 292 -4.50 -13.43 -17.33
C CYS A 292 -5.54 -12.39 -16.82
N ASP A 293 -5.84 -11.33 -17.57
CA ASP A 293 -6.88 -10.38 -17.18
C ASP A 293 -8.18 -11.14 -16.89
N PRO A 294 -8.70 -11.11 -15.65
CA PRO A 294 -9.86 -11.89 -15.24
C PRO A 294 -11.11 -11.60 -16.08
N ILE A 295 -11.24 -10.36 -16.57
CA ILE A 295 -12.37 -9.95 -17.38
C ILE A 295 -12.21 -10.52 -18.81
N GLY A 296 -10.98 -10.52 -19.33
CA GLY A 296 -10.66 -11.09 -20.64
C GLY A 296 -10.66 -12.63 -20.65
N LEU A 297 -10.10 -13.25 -19.61
CA LEU A 297 -10.12 -14.69 -19.38
C LEU A 297 -11.50 -15.20 -18.96
N GLY A 298 -12.40 -14.36 -18.44
CA GLY A 298 -13.73 -14.82 -18.04
C GLY A 298 -14.49 -15.46 -19.20
N ALA A 299 -14.58 -14.76 -20.33
CA ALA A 299 -15.23 -15.28 -21.52
C ALA A 299 -14.39 -16.35 -22.22
N SER A 300 -13.11 -16.06 -22.50
CA SER A 300 -12.23 -16.97 -23.24
C SER A 300 -11.85 -18.22 -22.45
N GLY A 301 -11.72 -18.13 -21.13
CA GLY A 301 -11.46 -19.25 -20.23
C GLY A 301 -12.67 -20.16 -20.08
N VAL A 302 -13.88 -19.61 -19.94
CA VAL A 302 -15.12 -20.42 -19.96
C VAL A 302 -15.31 -21.10 -21.32
N ASP A 303 -15.04 -20.39 -22.42
CA ASP A 303 -15.09 -20.96 -23.78
C ASP A 303 -14.04 -22.06 -23.99
N SER A 304 -12.80 -21.86 -23.54
CA SER A 304 -11.74 -22.87 -23.55
C SER A 304 -12.12 -24.10 -22.74
N MET A 305 -12.67 -23.91 -21.54
CA MET A 305 -13.00 -25.01 -20.65
C MET A 305 -14.22 -25.80 -21.17
N THR A 306 -15.23 -25.09 -21.69
CA THR A 306 -16.38 -25.70 -22.36
C THR A 306 -15.93 -26.48 -23.60
N THR A 307 -15.03 -25.90 -24.40
CA THR A 307 -14.49 -26.56 -25.60
C THR A 307 -13.71 -27.81 -25.26
N LEU A 308 -12.88 -27.80 -24.20
CA LEU A 308 -12.15 -28.97 -23.73
C LEU A 308 -13.10 -30.07 -23.24
N VAL A 309 -14.09 -29.73 -22.39
CA VAL A 309 -15.08 -30.71 -21.90
C VAL A 309 -15.86 -31.34 -23.06
N LEU A 310 -16.35 -30.52 -24.00
CA LEU A 310 -17.06 -31.01 -25.16
C LEU A 310 -16.16 -31.81 -26.11
N GLY A 311 -14.88 -31.46 -26.23
CA GLY A 311 -13.88 -32.21 -26.99
C GLY A 311 -13.59 -33.57 -26.36
N THR A 312 -13.48 -33.64 -25.03
CA THR A 312 -13.33 -34.91 -24.29
C THR A 312 -14.56 -35.80 -24.45
N ILE A 313 -15.77 -35.25 -24.34
CA ILE A 313 -17.01 -36.01 -24.58
C ILE A 313 -17.03 -36.55 -26.02
N HIS A 314 -16.67 -35.74 -27.01
CA HIS A 314 -16.59 -36.17 -28.39
C HIS A 314 -15.58 -37.30 -28.58
N LEU A 315 -14.35 -37.14 -28.05
CA LEU A 315 -13.31 -38.17 -28.10
C LEU A 315 -13.77 -39.49 -27.48
N ILE A 316 -14.48 -39.45 -26.35
CA ILE A 316 -15.02 -40.66 -25.71
C ILE A 316 -16.10 -41.33 -26.59
N GLN A 317 -16.93 -40.53 -27.27
CA GLN A 317 -18.02 -41.03 -28.09
C GLN A 317 -17.58 -41.58 -29.45
N THR A 318 -16.61 -40.94 -30.08
CA THR A 318 -16.21 -41.24 -31.47
C THR A 318 -14.84 -41.92 -31.58
N GLY A 319 -14.01 -41.82 -30.55
CA GLY A 319 -12.60 -42.22 -30.61
C GLY A 319 -11.71 -41.21 -31.33
N GLU A 320 -12.26 -40.08 -31.80
CA GLU A 320 -11.54 -39.07 -32.57
C GLU A 320 -11.52 -37.69 -31.86
N ILE A 321 -10.45 -36.94 -32.04
CA ILE A 321 -10.34 -35.56 -31.53
C ILE A 321 -11.03 -34.61 -32.51
N ASP A 322 -11.97 -33.78 -32.03
CA ASP A 322 -12.60 -32.72 -32.83
C ASP A 322 -11.63 -31.56 -33.11
N THR A 323 -10.74 -31.78 -34.08
CA THR A 323 -9.72 -30.81 -34.50
C THR A 323 -10.33 -29.52 -35.03
N ALA A 324 -11.51 -29.57 -35.66
CA ALA A 324 -12.19 -28.40 -36.19
C ALA A 324 -12.67 -27.46 -35.07
N ARG A 325 -13.18 -28.01 -33.96
CA ARG A 325 -13.55 -27.22 -32.78
C ARG A 325 -12.31 -26.66 -32.07
N LEU A 326 -11.25 -27.46 -31.91
CA LEU A 326 -9.97 -27.01 -31.36
C LEU A 326 -9.36 -25.86 -32.18
N ASN A 327 -9.30 -25.97 -33.50
CA ASN A 327 -8.79 -24.92 -34.38
C ASN A 327 -9.60 -23.63 -34.29
N ARG A 328 -10.93 -23.72 -34.14
CA ARG A 328 -11.78 -22.55 -33.92
C ARG A 328 -11.51 -21.88 -32.57
N LEU A 329 -11.27 -22.66 -31.52
CA LEU A 329 -10.86 -22.11 -30.22
C LEU A 329 -9.51 -21.41 -30.34
N VAL A 330 -8.50 -22.06 -30.93
CA VAL A 330 -7.17 -21.48 -31.15
C VAL A 330 -7.27 -20.18 -31.95
N ALA A 331 -8.06 -20.15 -33.02
CA ALA A 331 -8.27 -18.94 -33.83
C ALA A 331 -8.88 -17.78 -33.00
N ARG A 332 -9.88 -18.06 -32.16
CA ARG A 332 -10.46 -17.05 -31.25
C ARG A 332 -9.45 -16.60 -30.20
N MET A 333 -8.70 -17.55 -29.61
CA MET A 333 -7.67 -17.23 -28.63
C MET A 333 -6.57 -16.35 -29.24
N LYS A 334 -6.17 -16.61 -30.50
CA LYS A 334 -5.18 -15.82 -31.24
C LYS A 334 -5.62 -14.39 -31.55
N GLN A 335 -6.92 -14.16 -31.65
CA GLN A 335 -7.51 -12.83 -31.88
C GLN A 335 -7.73 -12.05 -30.57
N GLY A 336 -7.63 -12.72 -29.41
CA GLY A 336 -7.94 -12.16 -28.11
C GLY A 336 -6.72 -11.97 -27.19
N PRO A 337 -6.95 -11.51 -25.95
CA PRO A 337 -5.91 -11.34 -24.93
C PRO A 337 -5.24 -12.67 -24.55
N THR A 338 -5.87 -13.81 -24.84
CA THR A 338 -5.35 -15.15 -24.60
C THR A 338 -4.39 -15.66 -25.69
N LYS A 339 -3.99 -14.82 -26.66
CA LYS A 339 -3.08 -15.19 -27.75
C LYS A 339 -1.81 -15.86 -27.25
N VAL A 340 -1.25 -15.36 -26.14
CA VAL A 340 -0.02 -15.91 -25.54
C VAL A 340 -0.19 -17.38 -25.15
N PHE A 341 -1.37 -17.80 -24.70
CA PHE A 341 -1.64 -19.21 -24.34
C PHE A 341 -1.76 -20.09 -25.58
N ALA A 342 -2.33 -19.55 -26.67
CA ALA A 342 -2.39 -20.27 -27.93
C ALA A 342 -0.98 -20.47 -28.52
N GLU A 343 -0.15 -19.43 -28.49
CA GLU A 343 1.26 -19.50 -28.94
C GLU A 343 2.07 -20.47 -28.07
N MET A 344 1.95 -20.40 -26.75
CA MET A 344 2.60 -21.36 -25.84
C MET A 344 2.12 -22.80 -26.07
N GLY A 345 0.83 -22.99 -26.36
CA GLY A 345 0.25 -24.29 -26.66
C GLY A 345 0.78 -24.88 -27.97
N GLU A 346 0.96 -24.07 -29.00
CA GLU A 346 1.59 -24.47 -30.27
C GLU A 346 3.06 -24.84 -30.08
N GLU A 347 3.84 -23.98 -29.41
CA GLU A 347 5.26 -24.26 -29.12
C GLU A 347 5.43 -25.53 -28.29
N LEU A 348 4.55 -25.79 -27.31
CA LEU A 348 4.60 -26.99 -26.49
C LEU A 348 4.12 -28.24 -27.26
N GLY A 349 3.13 -28.08 -28.14
CA GLY A 349 2.66 -29.13 -29.04
C GLY A 349 3.74 -29.58 -30.03
N ASP A 350 4.44 -28.62 -30.63
CA ASP A 350 5.57 -28.88 -31.54
C ASP A 350 6.70 -29.60 -30.80
N SER A 351 7.05 -29.15 -29.59
CA SER A 351 8.06 -29.83 -28.78
C SER A 351 7.65 -31.24 -28.33
N LEU A 352 6.40 -31.46 -27.95
CA LEU A 352 5.90 -32.81 -27.63
C LEU A 352 5.88 -33.70 -28.87
N TYR A 353 5.54 -33.14 -30.03
CA TYR A 353 5.60 -33.86 -31.30
C TYR A 353 7.02 -34.28 -31.66
N GLU A 354 7.99 -33.38 -31.51
CA GLU A 354 9.41 -33.68 -31.67
C GLU A 354 9.89 -34.74 -30.68
N MET A 355 9.51 -34.62 -29.39
CA MET A 355 9.80 -35.63 -28.37
C MET A 355 9.14 -36.99 -28.67
N SER A 356 7.96 -37.01 -29.29
CA SER A 356 7.27 -38.27 -29.65
C SER A 356 7.96 -39.00 -30.81
N ARG A 357 8.68 -38.27 -31.67
CA ARG A 357 9.50 -38.81 -32.76
C ARG A 357 10.88 -39.29 -32.28
N TRP A 358 11.18 -39.12 -31.01
CA TRP A 358 12.48 -39.40 -30.43
C TRP A 358 12.73 -40.91 -30.30
N ARG A 359 13.90 -41.39 -30.75
CA ARG A 359 14.44 -42.69 -30.31
C ARG A 359 15.19 -42.49 -28.99
N ARG A 360 15.10 -43.46 -28.09
CA ARG A 360 15.59 -43.41 -26.69
C ARG A 360 17.07 -43.04 -26.50
N ASP A 361 17.87 -42.95 -27.56
CA ASP A 361 19.33 -43.01 -27.48
C ASP A 361 20.02 -41.65 -27.76
N ASP A 362 19.30 -40.59 -28.18
CA ASP A 362 19.92 -39.33 -28.63
C ASP A 362 19.62 -38.12 -27.72
N TRP A 363 20.30 -38.07 -26.56
CA TRP A 363 20.20 -36.98 -25.56
C TRP A 363 20.47 -35.59 -26.15
N SER A 364 21.33 -35.48 -27.18
CA SER A 364 21.69 -34.18 -27.75
C SER A 364 20.50 -33.45 -28.39
N TYR A 365 19.50 -34.21 -28.83
CA TYR A 365 18.28 -33.69 -29.46
C TYR A 365 17.24 -33.22 -28.45
N ALA A 366 17.14 -33.85 -27.26
CA ALA A 366 16.21 -33.44 -26.20
C ALA A 366 16.48 -32.02 -25.71
N VAL A 367 17.73 -31.63 -25.57
CA VAL A 367 18.09 -30.27 -25.14
C VAL A 367 17.71 -29.22 -26.20
N LYS A 368 17.71 -29.58 -27.48
CA LYS A 368 17.36 -28.69 -28.60
C LYS A 368 15.85 -28.57 -28.85
N SER A 369 15.08 -29.58 -28.46
CA SER A 369 13.62 -29.66 -28.66
C SER A 369 12.81 -29.12 -27.49
N ILE A 370 13.46 -28.69 -26.39
CA ILE A 370 12.82 -27.87 -25.37
C ILE A 370 12.37 -26.56 -26.04
N PRO A 371 11.07 -26.17 -25.94
CA PRO A 371 10.59 -24.94 -26.55
C PRO A 371 11.48 -23.77 -26.17
N GLY A 372 11.80 -22.89 -27.12
CA GLY A 372 12.69 -21.75 -26.85
C GLY A 372 12.26 -20.90 -25.66
N PHE A 373 10.95 -20.82 -25.36
CA PHE A 373 10.46 -20.16 -24.16
C PHE A 373 10.83 -20.91 -22.86
N ILE A 374 10.70 -22.24 -22.82
CA ILE A 374 11.10 -23.08 -21.68
C ILE A 374 12.62 -23.10 -21.53
N ALA A 375 13.36 -23.22 -22.63
CA ALA A 375 14.82 -23.15 -22.62
C ALA A 375 15.33 -21.79 -22.13
N SER A 376 14.60 -20.70 -22.41
CA SER A 376 14.91 -19.36 -21.87
C SER A 376 14.58 -19.19 -20.38
N TRP A 377 13.88 -20.16 -19.76
CA TRP A 377 13.52 -20.13 -18.34
C TRP A 377 14.52 -20.87 -17.47
N PHE A 378 15.17 -21.91 -18.00
CA PHE A 378 16.40 -22.48 -17.44
C PHE A 378 17.61 -21.56 -17.72
#